data_AF-A0A970KKE8-F1
#
_entry.id   AF-A0A970KKE8-F1
#
_cell.length_a   1.000
_cell.length_b   1.000
_cell.length_c   1.000
_cell.angle_alpha   90.00
_cell.angle_beta   90.00
_cell.angle_gamma   90.00
#
_symmetry.space_group_name_H-M   'P 1'
#
loop_
_entity.id
_entity.type
_entity.pdbx_description
1 polymer ?
#
loop_
_entity_poly.entity_id
_entity_poly.type
_entity_poly.pdbx_seq_one_letter_code
_entity_poly.pdbx_strand_id
1 'polypeptide(L)'
;MRTLPSPGWNIRRRLWLALGLLAAAGCASLYPPQAPMEVSDSQLNWLTIRYRPLATNRPPCRIEIVGAGYLQFIQGESPLVVDDFAVDTEHYQWNNLTQEKLGMTPAEARRMLQQFVDAGLLGEPRQLRETAPGASGIASCRWRINNQPGGCVTSNPDLTRLVEIIAARLGRQER
;
A
#
# COMPACT_ATOMS: atom_id res chain seq x y z
N MET A 1 -46.71 26.03 -56.36
CA MET A 1 -45.36 25.45 -56.58
C MET A 1 -44.78 25.05 -55.23
N ARG A 2 -44.61 23.75 -54.97
CA ARG A 2 -43.96 23.23 -53.75
C ARG A 2 -42.51 22.90 -54.09
N THR A 3 -41.57 23.55 -53.42
CA THR A 3 -40.13 23.30 -53.55
C THR A 3 -39.77 22.03 -52.78
N LEU A 4 -39.21 21.04 -53.48
CA LEU A 4 -38.63 19.83 -52.88
C LEU A 4 -37.31 20.20 -52.16
N PRO A 5 -37.07 19.73 -50.93
CA PRO A 5 -35.79 19.95 -50.27
C PRO A 5 -34.69 19.11 -50.95
N SER A 6 -33.52 19.72 -51.12
CA SER A 6 -32.39 19.10 -51.79
C SER A 6 -31.79 17.94 -50.97
N PRO A 7 -31.47 16.78 -51.60
CA PRO A 7 -31.07 15.55 -50.89
C PRO A 7 -29.68 15.60 -50.24
N GLY A 8 -28.86 16.63 -50.52
CA GLY A 8 -27.47 16.72 -50.05
C GLY A 8 -27.28 17.19 -48.61
N TRP A 9 -28.26 17.87 -48.01
CA TRP A 9 -28.11 18.46 -46.67
C TRP A 9 -28.08 17.40 -45.56
N ASN A 10 -28.89 16.35 -45.70
CA ASN A 10 -29.04 15.30 -44.69
C ASN A 10 -27.82 14.36 -44.60
N ILE A 11 -27.10 14.16 -45.71
CA ILE A 11 -25.94 13.27 -45.77
C ILE A 11 -24.74 13.91 -45.06
N ARG A 12 -24.49 15.20 -45.31
CA ARG A 12 -23.41 15.94 -44.62
C ARG A 12 -23.63 15.96 -43.11
N ARG A 13 -24.86 16.26 -42.65
CA ARG A 13 -25.19 16.30 -41.22
C ARG A 13 -25.02 14.95 -40.53
N ARG A 14 -25.37 13.85 -41.20
CA ARG A 14 -25.17 12.47 -40.70
C ARG A 14 -23.69 12.09 -40.64
N LEU A 15 -22.88 12.52 -41.61
CA LEU A 15 -21.42 12.31 -41.61
C LEU A 15 -20.74 13.06 -40.46
N TRP A 16 -21.13 14.31 -40.20
CA TRP A 16 -20.61 15.09 -39.07
C TRP A 16 -21.01 14.50 -37.72
N LEU A 17 -22.23 13.98 -37.59
CA LEU A 17 -22.69 13.30 -36.38
C LEU A 17 -21.93 11.98 -36.14
N ALA A 18 -21.67 11.19 -37.19
CA ALA A 18 -20.89 9.97 -37.10
C ALA A 18 -19.42 10.24 -36.72
N LEU A 19 -18.81 11.29 -37.27
CA LEU A 19 -17.45 11.70 -36.94
C LEU A 19 -17.33 12.19 -35.48
N GLY A 20 -18.34 12.91 -34.99
CA GLY A 20 -18.41 13.36 -33.60
C GLY A 20 -18.56 12.22 -32.58
N LEU A 21 -19.34 11.18 -32.92
CA LEU A 21 -19.51 9.99 -32.09
C LEU A 21 -18.22 9.13 -32.01
N LEU A 22 -17.46 9.04 -33.11
CA LEU A 22 -16.16 8.35 -33.13
C LEU A 22 -15.08 9.11 -32.32
N ALA A 23 -15.10 10.44 -32.32
CA ALA A 23 -14.19 11.26 -31.52
C ALA A 23 -14.47 11.16 -30.01
N ALA A 24 -15.76 11.07 -29.61
CA ALA A 24 -16.14 10.90 -28.21
C ALA A 24 -15.80 9.50 -27.64
N ALA A 25 -15.84 8.46 -28.47
CA ALA A 25 -15.45 7.10 -28.08
C ALA A 25 -13.92 6.92 -27.97
N GLY A 26 -13.13 7.71 -28.71
CA GLY A 26 -11.67 7.62 -28.73
C GLY A 26 -10.97 8.16 -27.47
N CYS A 27 -11.61 9.06 -26.71
CA CYS A 27 -10.98 9.66 -25.52
C CYS A 27 -11.10 8.80 -24.24
N ALA A 28 -12.02 7.83 -24.18
CA ALA A 28 -12.22 7.00 -22.99
C ALA A 28 -11.23 5.81 -22.88
N SER A 29 -10.44 5.51 -23.93
CA SER A 29 -9.61 4.31 -24.02
C SER A 29 -8.10 4.54 -23.82
N LEU A 30 -7.65 5.79 -23.61
CA LEU A 30 -6.21 6.08 -23.52
C LEU A 30 -5.59 5.66 -22.18
N TYR A 31 -6.43 5.39 -21.16
CA TYR A 31 -6.01 4.92 -19.85
C TYR A 31 -6.92 3.77 -19.40
N PRO A 32 -6.75 2.54 -19.91
CA PRO A 32 -7.42 1.39 -19.32
C PRO A 32 -7.08 1.34 -17.81
N PRO A 33 -8.05 1.02 -16.93
CA PRO A 33 -7.75 0.82 -15.52
C PRO A 33 -6.61 -0.19 -15.41
N GLN A 34 -5.56 0.14 -14.66
CA GLN A 34 -4.49 -0.82 -14.40
C GLN A 34 -5.10 -2.07 -13.75
N ALA A 35 -4.77 -3.25 -14.29
CA ALA A 35 -5.19 -4.50 -13.70
C ALA A 35 -4.71 -4.54 -12.23
N PRO A 36 -5.54 -5.04 -11.29
CA PRO A 36 -5.11 -5.24 -9.91
C PRO A 36 -3.81 -6.03 -9.89
N MET A 37 -2.82 -5.57 -9.11
CA MET A 37 -1.53 -6.25 -9.00
C MET A 37 -1.73 -7.62 -8.33
N GLU A 38 -1.34 -8.69 -9.01
CA GLU A 38 -1.29 -10.03 -8.43
C GLU A 38 0.14 -10.33 -7.95
N VAL A 39 0.31 -10.71 -6.69
CA VAL A 39 1.59 -11.07 -6.10
C VAL A 39 2.04 -12.43 -6.65
N SER A 40 3.16 -12.43 -7.36
CA SER A 40 3.77 -13.65 -7.91
C SER A 40 4.28 -14.58 -6.82
N ASP A 41 4.53 -15.83 -7.19
CA ASP A 41 5.17 -16.84 -6.32
C ASP A 41 6.69 -16.64 -6.20
N SER A 42 7.10 -15.42 -5.86
CA SER A 42 8.51 -15.06 -5.68
C SER A 42 8.85 -14.89 -4.21
N GLN A 43 9.92 -15.58 -3.79
CA GLN A 43 10.49 -15.43 -2.44
C GLN A 43 11.16 -14.06 -2.22
N LEU A 44 11.39 -13.31 -3.30
CA LEU A 44 11.97 -11.96 -3.26
C LEU A 44 10.93 -10.87 -3.00
N ASN A 45 9.65 -11.22 -2.93
CA ASN A 45 8.62 -10.27 -2.55
C ASN A 45 8.74 -9.94 -1.06
N TRP A 46 8.68 -8.67 -0.68
CA TRP A 46 8.74 -8.26 0.72
C TRP A 46 7.99 -6.97 0.98
N LEU A 47 7.58 -6.79 2.23
CA LEU A 47 6.92 -5.61 2.77
C LEU A 47 7.45 -5.32 4.18
N THR A 48 7.92 -4.10 4.39
CA THR A 48 8.29 -3.58 5.71
C THR A 48 7.35 -2.45 6.08
N ILE A 49 6.73 -2.54 7.25
CA ILE A 49 5.88 -1.50 7.84
C ILE A 49 6.54 -1.06 9.14
N ARG A 50 6.95 0.20 9.22
CA ARG A 50 7.38 0.84 10.46
C ARG A 50 6.24 1.70 10.97
N TYR A 51 5.85 1.51 12.21
CA TYR A 51 4.75 2.21 12.83
C TYR A 51 5.22 2.94 14.06
N ARG A 52 4.91 4.23 14.11
CA ARG A 52 5.15 5.09 15.26
C ARG A 52 3.79 5.56 15.78
N PRO A 53 3.36 5.10 16.97
CA PRO A 53 2.14 5.61 17.58
C PRO A 53 2.32 7.09 17.96
N LEU A 54 1.22 7.86 17.91
CA LEU A 54 1.20 9.25 18.41
C LEU A 54 1.00 9.30 19.93
N ALA A 55 0.31 8.30 20.48
CA ALA A 55 0.19 8.14 21.92
C ALA A 55 1.47 7.54 22.52
N THR A 56 1.92 8.08 23.66
CA THR A 56 3.15 7.65 24.36
C THR A 56 3.01 6.36 25.15
N ASN A 57 1.80 5.77 25.20
CA ASN A 57 1.53 4.56 25.97
C ASN A 57 1.85 3.26 25.21
N ARG A 58 2.35 3.36 23.99
CA ARG A 58 2.76 2.21 23.17
C ARG A 58 4.12 2.50 22.53
N PRO A 59 5.04 1.53 22.53
CA PRO A 59 6.30 1.70 21.84
C PRO A 59 6.13 1.57 20.32
N PRO A 60 7.03 2.17 19.53
CA PRO A 60 7.15 1.91 18.10
C PRO A 60 7.26 0.42 17.77
N CYS A 61 6.85 0.04 16.56
CA CYS A 61 7.02 -1.33 16.08
C CYS A 61 7.32 -1.40 14.58
N ARG A 62 7.93 -2.50 14.16
CA ARG A 62 8.21 -2.84 12.77
C ARG A 62 7.69 -4.24 12.46
N ILE A 63 7.02 -4.36 11.33
CA ILE A 63 6.56 -5.63 10.77
C ILE A 63 7.27 -5.82 9.44
N GLU A 64 7.87 -6.99 9.24
CA GLU A 64 8.46 -7.39 7.96
C GLU A 64 7.82 -8.70 7.51
N ILE A 65 7.29 -8.72 6.30
CA ILE A 65 6.74 -9.91 5.66
C ILE A 65 7.62 -10.21 4.47
N VAL A 66 8.14 -11.43 4.39
CA VAL A 66 9.05 -11.85 3.33
C VAL A 66 8.52 -13.11 2.66
N GLY A 67 8.46 -13.08 1.33
CA GLY A 67 7.93 -14.14 0.47
C GLY A 67 8.65 -15.47 0.63
N ALA A 68 9.87 -15.46 1.19
CA ALA A 68 10.59 -16.67 1.62
C ALA A 68 9.89 -17.47 2.74
N GLY A 69 8.82 -16.94 3.34
CA GLY A 69 8.00 -17.67 4.30
C GLY A 69 8.26 -17.26 5.76
N TYR A 70 8.37 -15.97 6.03
CA TYR A 70 8.36 -15.51 7.42
C TYR A 70 7.76 -14.12 7.58
N LEU A 71 7.30 -13.88 8.80
CA LEU A 71 6.97 -12.57 9.33
C LEU A 71 7.88 -12.29 10.53
N GLN A 72 8.44 -11.10 10.58
CA GLN A 72 9.22 -10.62 11.72
C GLN A 72 8.53 -9.42 12.33
N PHE A 73 8.34 -9.45 13.64
CA PHE A 73 7.79 -8.36 14.43
C PHE A 73 8.85 -7.88 15.41
N ILE A 74 9.09 -6.58 15.43
CA ILE A 74 10.04 -5.94 16.35
C ILE A 74 9.30 -4.79 17.03
N GLN A 75 9.45 -4.67 18.34
CA GLN A 75 8.78 -3.62 19.11
C GLN A 75 9.66 -3.15 20.26
N GLY A 76 9.65 -1.84 20.51
CA GLY A 76 10.41 -1.24 21.59
C GLY A 76 10.80 0.19 21.31
N GLU A 77 11.43 0.82 22.29
CA GLU A 77 11.93 2.20 22.18
C GLU A 77 13.34 2.28 21.61
N SER A 78 13.98 1.13 21.35
CA SER A 78 15.29 1.10 20.71
C SER A 78 15.27 1.77 19.33
N PRO A 79 16.31 2.56 18.97
CA PRO A 79 16.43 3.09 17.62
C PRO A 79 16.46 1.99 16.54
N LEU A 80 16.86 0.77 16.89
CA LEU A 80 16.89 -0.40 15.99
C LEU A 80 15.50 -0.79 15.44
N VAL A 81 14.42 -0.45 16.15
CA VAL A 81 13.05 -0.74 15.71
C VAL A 81 12.69 0.04 14.44
N VAL A 82 13.18 1.27 14.32
CA VAL A 82 12.91 2.13 13.16
C VAL A 82 14.04 2.12 12.14
N ASP A 83 15.27 1.79 12.55
CA ASP A 83 16.44 1.75 11.67
C ASP A 83 17.39 0.61 12.02
N ASP A 84 17.49 -0.38 11.13
CA ASP A 84 18.43 -1.52 11.26
C ASP A 84 19.90 -1.09 11.23
N PHE A 85 20.17 0.11 10.70
CA PHE A 85 21.51 0.67 10.56
C PHE A 85 21.77 1.79 11.56
N ALA A 86 20.97 1.88 12.64
CA ALA A 86 21.25 2.81 13.72
C ALA A 86 22.71 2.64 14.20
N VAL A 87 23.41 3.75 14.40
CA VAL A 87 24.84 3.74 14.75
C VAL A 87 25.12 4.20 16.18
N ASP A 88 24.10 4.74 16.86
CA ASP A 88 24.22 5.23 18.24
C ASP A 88 24.12 4.08 19.25
N THR A 89 25.14 3.23 19.27
CA THR A 89 25.18 2.02 20.11
C THR A 89 25.17 2.31 21.61
N GLU A 90 25.40 3.56 22.01
CA GLU A 90 25.38 4.01 23.41
C GLU A 90 24.00 4.56 23.84
N HIS A 91 23.01 4.55 22.93
CA HIS A 91 21.67 5.04 23.24
C HIS A 91 21.08 4.31 24.46
N TYR A 92 20.52 5.05 25.42
CA TYR A 92 20.00 4.49 26.68
C TYR A 92 18.92 3.41 26.51
N GLN A 93 18.24 3.38 25.35
CA GLN A 93 17.22 2.39 24.99
C GLN A 93 17.71 1.34 23.99
N TRP A 94 19.02 1.24 23.72
CA TRP A 94 19.57 0.36 22.68
C TRP A 94 19.06 -1.08 22.77
N ASN A 95 19.02 -1.62 23.98
CA ASN A 95 18.55 -2.98 24.28
C ASN A 95 17.04 -3.08 24.58
N ASN A 96 16.30 -1.97 24.50
CA ASN A 96 14.85 -1.95 24.76
C ASN A 96 14.09 -2.29 23.48
N LEU A 97 14.16 -3.56 23.08
CA LEU A 97 13.34 -4.13 22.02
C LEU A 97 13.07 -5.61 22.26
N THR A 98 11.95 -6.06 21.72
CA THR A 98 11.55 -7.46 21.60
C THR A 98 11.47 -7.78 20.12
N GLN A 99 11.80 -9.02 19.77
CA GLN A 99 11.75 -9.50 18.40
C GLN A 99 11.17 -10.90 18.36
N GLU A 100 10.17 -11.07 17.51
CA GLU A 100 9.53 -12.34 17.24
C GLU A 100 9.60 -12.64 15.74
N LYS A 101 9.97 -13.88 15.39
CA LYS A 101 9.97 -14.35 13.99
C LYS A 101 9.05 -15.54 13.86
N LEU A 102 7.99 -15.36 13.10
CA LEU A 102 7.00 -16.38 12.80
C LEU A 102 7.30 -17.00 11.45
N GLY A 103 7.57 -18.31 11.45
CA GLY A 103 7.70 -19.10 10.23
C GLY A 103 6.33 -19.33 9.59
N MET A 104 6.30 -19.30 8.25
CA MET A 104 5.13 -19.64 7.46
C MET A 104 5.56 -20.26 6.13
N THR A 105 4.63 -20.81 5.38
CA THR A 105 4.89 -21.26 4.00
C THR A 105 5.04 -20.05 3.06
N PRO A 106 5.79 -20.16 1.95
CA PRO A 106 5.83 -19.12 0.92
C PRO A 106 4.44 -18.75 0.38
N ALA A 107 3.54 -19.73 0.27
CA ALA A 107 2.16 -19.50 -0.14
C ALA A 107 1.37 -18.65 0.87
N GLU A 108 1.60 -18.81 2.17
CA GLU A 108 1.01 -17.96 3.22
C GLU A 108 1.55 -16.54 3.16
N ALA A 109 2.87 -16.38 3.02
CA ALA A 109 3.49 -15.07 2.87
C ALA A 109 2.94 -14.34 1.63
N ARG A 110 2.81 -15.04 0.50
CA ARG A 110 2.20 -14.51 -0.73
C ARG A 110 0.76 -14.07 -0.51
N ARG A 111 -0.07 -14.90 0.14
CA ARG A 111 -1.46 -14.54 0.46
C ARG A 111 -1.53 -13.30 1.35
N MET A 112 -0.65 -13.20 2.34
CA MET A 112 -0.60 -12.04 3.22
C MET A 112 -0.21 -10.78 2.45
N LEU A 113 0.81 -10.84 1.59
CA LEU A 113 1.19 -9.72 0.72
C LEU A 113 0.06 -9.33 -0.23
N GLN A 114 -0.67 -10.31 -0.79
CA GLN A 114 -1.83 -10.05 -1.65
C GLN A 114 -2.92 -9.28 -0.89
N GLN A 115 -3.18 -9.60 0.39
CA GLN A 115 -4.16 -8.86 1.19
C GLN A 115 -3.81 -7.37 1.32
N PHE A 116 -2.53 -7.02 1.44
CA PHE A 116 -2.09 -5.62 1.48
C PHE A 116 -2.25 -4.93 0.11
N VAL A 117 -2.01 -5.64 -0.99
CA VAL A 117 -2.25 -5.14 -2.34
C VAL A 117 -3.75 -4.91 -2.58
N ASP A 118 -4.58 -5.90 -2.28
CA ASP A 118 -6.03 -5.87 -2.46
C ASP A 118 -6.70 -4.76 -1.63
N ALA A 119 -6.18 -4.52 -0.42
CA ALA A 119 -6.63 -3.42 0.42
C ALA A 119 -6.21 -2.02 -0.10
N GLY A 120 -5.48 -1.95 -1.21
CA GLY A 120 -4.98 -0.70 -1.79
C GLY A 120 -3.94 0.00 -0.91
N LEU A 121 -3.36 -0.72 0.06
CA LEU A 121 -2.42 -0.16 1.04
C LEU A 121 -1.03 0.04 0.44
N LEU A 122 -0.72 -0.67 -0.66
CA LEU A 122 0.56 -0.66 -1.37
C LEU A 122 0.51 0.08 -2.72
N GLY A 123 -0.57 0.83 -2.99
CA GLY A 123 -0.71 1.65 -4.21
C GLY A 123 0.23 2.86 -4.24
N GLU A 124 0.23 3.58 -5.37
CA GLU A 124 1.12 4.70 -5.70
C GLU A 124 1.50 5.60 -4.50
N PRO A 125 2.74 6.16 -4.49
CA PRO A 125 3.23 6.99 -3.40
C PRO A 125 2.29 8.17 -3.16
N ARG A 126 1.33 7.99 -2.26
CA ARG A 126 0.50 9.09 -1.76
C ARG A 126 1.45 10.01 -1.02
N GLN A 127 1.67 11.18 -1.60
CA GLN A 127 2.16 12.32 -0.85
C GLN A 127 1.36 12.41 0.44
N LEU A 128 2.09 12.65 1.53
CA LEU A 128 1.56 12.79 2.89
C LEU A 128 0.34 13.72 2.83
N ARG A 129 -0.87 13.17 2.80
CA ARG A 129 -2.06 13.95 3.15
C ARG A 129 -1.91 14.21 4.63
N GLU A 130 -1.99 15.48 5.00
CA GLU A 130 -2.00 15.97 6.37
C GLU A 130 -2.57 14.92 7.33
N THR A 131 -1.84 14.62 8.40
CA THR A 131 -2.23 13.62 9.40
C THR A 131 -3.71 13.79 9.70
N ALA A 132 -4.51 12.78 9.35
CA ALA A 132 -5.95 12.89 9.50
C ALA A 132 -6.28 13.23 10.96
N PRO A 133 -7.17 14.19 11.25
CA PRO A 133 -7.57 14.49 12.61
C PRO A 133 -8.05 13.21 13.30
N GLY A 134 -7.39 12.82 14.40
CA GLY A 134 -7.69 11.57 15.12
C GLY A 134 -6.89 10.33 14.70
N ALA A 135 -5.84 10.47 13.89
CA ALA A 135 -4.90 9.37 13.64
C ALA A 135 -4.28 8.84 14.94
N SER A 136 -4.16 7.51 15.09
CA SER A 136 -3.53 6.90 16.26
C SER A 136 -2.00 6.81 16.16
N GLY A 137 -1.46 6.95 14.94
CA GLY A 137 -0.05 6.81 14.64
C GLY A 137 0.27 7.13 13.18
N ILE A 138 1.55 7.07 12.86
CA ILE A 138 2.08 7.23 11.51
C ILE A 138 2.77 5.92 11.12
N ALA A 139 2.39 5.37 9.97
CA ALA A 139 3.04 4.21 9.38
C ALA A 139 3.84 4.62 8.15
N SER A 140 5.07 4.14 8.03
CA SER A 140 5.84 4.17 6.80
C SER A 140 6.00 2.76 6.27
N CYS A 141 5.62 2.52 5.02
CA CYS A 141 5.77 1.22 4.37
C CYS A 141 6.82 1.32 3.26
N ARG A 142 7.61 0.27 3.10
CA ARG A 142 8.43 0.01 1.92
C ARG A 142 8.16 -1.40 1.45
N TRP A 143 8.17 -1.62 0.15
CA TRP A 143 7.95 -2.94 -0.40
C TRP A 143 8.72 -3.15 -1.69
N ARG A 144 8.90 -4.41 -2.04
CA ARG A 144 9.21 -4.86 -3.39
C ARG A 144 8.28 -6.02 -3.72
N ILE A 145 7.42 -5.85 -4.72
CA ILE A 145 6.47 -6.88 -5.17
C ILE A 145 6.65 -7.03 -6.68
N ASN A 146 6.87 -8.25 -7.16
CA ASN A 146 7.10 -8.55 -8.58
C ASN A 146 8.20 -7.67 -9.19
N ASN A 147 9.29 -7.46 -8.44
CA ASN A 147 10.41 -6.58 -8.79
C ASN A 147 10.07 -5.08 -8.91
N GLN A 148 8.82 -4.68 -8.67
CA GLN A 148 8.44 -3.28 -8.55
C GLN A 148 8.75 -2.81 -7.13
N PRO A 149 9.48 -1.71 -6.94
CA PRO A 149 9.65 -1.09 -5.64
C PRO A 149 8.58 -0.04 -5.39
N GLY A 150 8.30 0.22 -4.12
CA GLY A 150 7.54 1.40 -3.73
C GLY A 150 7.46 1.57 -2.22
N GLY A 151 6.68 2.56 -1.83
CA GLY A 151 6.56 2.92 -0.44
C GLY A 151 5.51 4.00 -0.24
N CYS A 152 5.11 4.15 1.02
CA CYS A 152 4.13 5.13 1.43
C CYS A 152 4.42 5.61 2.85
N VAL A 153 3.94 6.81 3.17
CA VAL A 153 3.81 7.27 4.55
C VAL A 153 2.36 7.64 4.74
N THR A 154 1.71 7.06 5.74
CA THR A 154 0.27 7.13 5.89
C THR A 154 -0.16 7.19 7.35
N SER A 155 -1.24 7.92 7.58
CA SER A 155 -2.02 7.91 8.82
C SER A 155 -3.36 7.20 8.63
N ASN A 156 -3.50 6.39 7.56
CA ASN A 156 -4.74 5.68 7.25
C ASN A 156 -5.19 4.84 8.46
N PRO A 157 -6.41 5.07 9.00
CA PRO A 157 -6.93 4.37 10.17
C PRO A 157 -7.01 2.85 9.97
N ASP A 158 -7.27 2.36 8.76
CA ASP A 158 -7.40 0.93 8.50
C ASP A 158 -6.05 0.21 8.63
N LEU A 159 -4.99 0.78 8.06
CA LEU A 159 -3.64 0.23 8.15
C LEU A 159 -3.09 0.33 9.57
N THR A 160 -3.25 1.49 10.21
CA THR A 160 -2.78 1.69 11.59
C THR A 160 -3.51 0.76 12.56
N ARG A 161 -4.82 0.58 12.40
CA ARG A 161 -5.60 -0.41 13.17
C ARG A 161 -5.13 -1.85 12.93
N LEU A 162 -4.82 -2.23 11.69
CA LEU A 162 -4.30 -3.56 11.37
C LEU A 162 -2.95 -3.79 12.06
N VAL A 163 -2.03 -2.82 11.99
CA VAL A 163 -0.75 -2.89 12.70
C VAL A 163 -0.97 -3.01 14.20
N GLU A 164 -1.89 -2.23 14.77
CA GLU A 164 -2.22 -2.31 16.20
C GLU A 164 -2.81 -3.66 16.61
N ILE A 165 -3.62 -4.30 15.77
CA ILE A 165 -4.14 -5.64 16.03
C ILE A 165 -3.00 -6.66 16.04
N ILE A 166 -2.07 -6.57 15.10
CA ILE A 166 -0.89 -7.44 15.05
C ILE A 166 -0.03 -7.22 16.30
N ALA A 167 0.30 -5.97 16.61
CA ALA A 167 1.08 -5.60 17.79
C ALA A 167 0.40 -6.07 19.10
N ALA A 168 -0.93 -5.96 19.20
CA ALA A 168 -1.67 -6.42 20.38
C ALA A 168 -1.77 -7.95 20.50
N ARG A 169 -1.62 -8.70 19.40
CA ARG A 169 -1.57 -10.17 19.42
C ARG A 169 -0.18 -10.66 19.80
N LEU A 170 0.84 -10.12 19.14
CA LEU A 170 2.24 -10.55 19.32
C LEU A 170 2.83 -10.00 20.62
N GLY A 171 2.59 -8.74 20.95
CA GLY A 171 3.04 -8.12 22.21
C GLY A 171 2.35 -8.65 23.49
N ARG A 172 1.35 -9.54 23.36
CA ARG A 172 0.72 -10.23 24.50
C ARG A 172 1.29 -11.62 24.78
N GLN A 173 2.10 -12.20 23.89
CA GLN A 173 2.70 -13.51 24.12
C GLN A 173 3.82 -13.49 25.19
N GLU A 174 4.22 -12.31 25.67
CA GLU A 174 5.24 -12.15 26.72
C GLU A 174 4.69 -11.65 28.08
N ARG A 175 3.40 -11.83 28.38
CA ARG A 175 2.85 -11.59 29.73
C ARG A 175 2.29 -12.84 30.38
#